data_AF-A0A9E4H8R0-F1
#
_entry.id   AF-A0A9E4H8R0-F1
#
_cell.length_a   1.000
_cell.length_b   1.000
_cell.length_c   1.000
_cell.angle_alpha   90.00
_cell.angle_beta   90.00
_cell.angle_gamma   90.00
#
_symmetry.space_group_name_H-M   'P 1'
#
loop_
_entity.id
_entity.type
_entity.pdbx_description
1 polymer ?
#
loop_
_entity_poly.entity_id
_entity_poly.type
_entity_poly.pdbx_seq_one_letter_code
_entity_poly.pdbx_strand_id
1 'polypeptide(L)'
;LLVVTQEATALGGADYPKLVWLMDNRLETNPVIISTLPMQDTDDFFNRPGRYGAHNIHENRPGPLSLRSDTLVYATFFNGGIRVFDTTNPFQPEEVAYYIPQVPEGAQANGINDVHVDENGIMYVVDRLQGGLYILELNP
;
A
#
# COMPACT_ATOMS: atom_id res chain seq x y z
N LEU A 1 3.60 1.81 16.41
CA LEU A 1 3.58 0.73 15.40
C LEU A 1 4.53 1.13 14.28
N LEU A 2 5.42 0.25 13.84
CA LEU A 2 6.24 0.47 12.64
C LEU A 2 5.66 -0.35 11.50
N VAL A 3 5.53 0.26 10.32
CA VAL A 3 5.02 -0.36 9.10
C VAL A 3 6.20 -0.48 8.13
N VAL A 4 6.51 -1.70 7.70
CA VAL A 4 7.70 -1.99 6.89
C VAL A 4 7.30 -2.71 5.62
N THR A 5 7.55 -2.10 4.46
CA THR A 5 7.27 -2.72 3.17
C THR A 5 8.43 -3.62 2.74
N GLN A 6 8.11 -4.82 2.27
CA GLN A 6 9.04 -5.69 1.59
C GLN A 6 8.79 -5.56 0.09
N GLU A 7 9.50 -4.63 -0.56
CA GLU A 7 9.24 -4.27 -1.96
C GLU A 7 9.21 -5.52 -2.88
N ALA A 8 8.15 -5.62 -3.68
CA ALA A 8 8.07 -6.52 -4.82
C ALA A 8 8.96 -6.02 -5.97
N THR A 9 9.89 -6.85 -6.41
CA THR A 9 10.89 -6.55 -7.44
C THR A 9 10.76 -7.42 -8.67
N ALA A 10 10.02 -8.53 -8.61
CA ALA A 10 9.80 -9.43 -9.74
C ALA A 10 8.36 -9.40 -10.29
N LEU A 11 8.21 -9.92 -11.51
CA LEU A 11 6.92 -10.10 -12.18
C LEU A 11 6.32 -11.47 -11.83
N GLY A 12 5.00 -11.61 -11.99
CA GLY A 12 4.31 -12.90 -11.91
C GLY A 12 4.48 -13.63 -10.58
N GLY A 13 4.71 -12.91 -9.49
CA GLY A 13 4.86 -13.48 -8.14
C GLY A 13 6.17 -14.25 -7.90
N ALA A 14 7.18 -14.12 -8.76
CA ALA A 14 8.42 -14.91 -8.66
C ALA A 14 9.22 -14.67 -7.36
N ASP A 15 8.95 -13.56 -6.65
CA ASP A 15 9.59 -13.17 -5.41
C ASP A 15 8.61 -13.15 -4.22
N TYR A 16 7.45 -13.78 -4.38
CA TYR A 16 6.46 -13.96 -3.32
C TYR A 16 7.05 -14.70 -2.10
N PRO A 17 6.66 -14.31 -0.86
CA PRO A 17 5.74 -13.24 -0.50
C PRO A 17 6.42 -11.88 -0.30
N LYS A 18 5.77 -10.81 -0.78
CA LYS A 18 6.22 -9.41 -0.70
C LYS A 18 5.22 -8.59 0.11
N LEU A 19 5.33 -8.73 1.43
CA LEU A 19 4.33 -8.30 2.40
C LEU A 19 4.60 -6.90 2.94
N VAL A 20 3.61 -6.34 3.63
CA VAL A 20 3.81 -5.22 4.55
C VAL A 20 3.79 -5.76 5.97
N TRP A 21 4.91 -5.62 6.68
CA TRP A 21 5.09 -6.11 8.04
C TRP A 21 4.66 -5.05 9.05
N LEU A 22 3.93 -5.48 10.08
CA LEU A 22 3.64 -4.67 11.25
C LEU A 22 4.58 -5.08 12.38
N MET A 23 5.31 -4.10 12.92
CA MET A 23 6.29 -4.32 13.98
C MET A 23 5.96 -3.48 15.22
N ASP A 24 5.95 -4.12 16.38
CA ASP A 24 6.00 -3.43 17.65
C ASP A 24 7.40 -2.85 17.85
N ASN A 25 7.47 -1.53 17.87
CA ASN A 25 8.71 -0.77 18.08
C ASN A 25 8.65 0.07 19.36
N ARG A 26 7.92 -0.38 20.39
CA ARG A 26 7.90 0.30 21.72
C ARG A 26 9.27 0.28 22.39
N LEU A 27 10.10 -0.73 22.10
CA LEU A 27 11.50 -0.78 22.47
C LEU A 27 12.35 -0.71 21.20
N GLU A 28 12.91 0.46 20.90
CA GLU A 28 13.61 0.73 19.62
C GLU A 28 14.83 -0.17 19.39
N THR A 29 15.45 -0.68 20.45
CA THR A 29 16.58 -1.62 20.37
C THR A 29 16.15 -3.07 20.13
N ASN A 30 14.84 -3.35 20.16
CA ASN A 30 14.28 -4.68 19.95
C ASN A 30 12.90 -4.60 19.23
N PRO A 31 12.87 -4.21 17.94
CA PRO A 31 11.64 -4.28 17.15
C PRO A 31 11.18 -5.72 16.98
N VAL A 32 9.88 -5.99 17.17
CA VAL A 32 9.30 -7.33 17.07
C VAL A 32 8.20 -7.32 16.00
N ILE A 33 8.30 -8.23 15.03
CA ILE A 33 7.21 -8.46 14.06
C ILE A 33 6.01 -9.05 14.82
N ILE A 34 4.84 -8.43 14.66
CA ILE A 34 3.60 -8.86 15.33
C ILE A 34 2.53 -9.38 14.36
N SER A 35 2.54 -8.94 13.10
CA SER A 35 1.65 -9.41 12.04
C SER A 35 2.08 -8.88 10.66
N THR A 36 1.25 -9.11 9.65
CA THR A 36 1.35 -8.53 8.30
C THR A 36 0.01 -7.95 7.88
N LEU A 37 0.01 -6.92 7.04
CA LEU A 37 -1.23 -6.52 6.35
C LEU A 37 -1.70 -7.66 5.43
N PRO A 38 -3.02 -7.87 5.27
CA PRO A 38 -3.54 -8.93 4.42
C PRO A 38 -3.11 -8.71 2.96
N MET A 39 -2.67 -9.79 2.32
CA MET A 39 -2.38 -9.83 0.89
C MET A 39 -3.57 -10.47 0.18
N GLN A 40 -4.11 -9.78 -0.84
CA GLN A 40 -5.26 -10.25 -1.59
C GLN A 40 -4.90 -11.33 -2.63
N ASP A 41 -5.89 -11.73 -3.43
CA ASP A 41 -5.86 -12.81 -4.41
C ASP A 41 -4.57 -12.85 -5.24
N THR A 42 -3.67 -13.75 -4.85
CA THR A 42 -2.40 -13.96 -5.53
C THR A 42 -2.59 -14.54 -6.93
N ASP A 43 -3.61 -15.37 -7.14
CA ASP A 43 -3.80 -16.06 -8.41
C ASP A 43 -4.22 -15.08 -9.50
N ASP A 44 -5.16 -14.17 -9.22
CA ASP A 44 -5.52 -13.13 -10.18
C ASP A 44 -4.33 -12.17 -10.45
N PHE A 45 -3.75 -11.58 -9.40
CA PHE A 45 -2.74 -10.53 -9.58
C PHE A 45 -1.39 -11.04 -10.13
N PHE A 46 -1.01 -12.30 -9.91
CA PHE A 46 0.18 -12.88 -10.55
C PHE A 46 -0.02 -13.14 -12.05
N ASN A 47 -1.26 -13.32 -12.49
CA ASN A 47 -1.59 -13.51 -13.90
C ASN A 47 -1.86 -12.18 -14.63
N ARG A 48 -1.93 -11.06 -13.91
CA ARG A 48 -1.98 -9.72 -14.50
C ARG A 48 -0.58 -9.23 -14.89
N PRO A 49 -0.44 -8.43 -15.96
CA PRO A 49 0.81 -7.75 -16.25
C PRO A 49 1.31 -6.90 -15.07
N GLY A 50 2.63 -6.77 -14.95
CA GLY A 50 3.27 -5.93 -13.93
C GLY A 50 3.70 -6.68 -12.67
N ARG A 51 4.19 -5.91 -11.70
CA ARG A 51 4.58 -6.41 -10.37
C ARG A 51 3.33 -6.49 -9.48
N TYR A 52 3.32 -7.43 -8.53
CA TYR A 52 2.31 -7.51 -7.47
C TYR A 52 2.98 -7.72 -6.12
N GLY A 53 2.54 -6.97 -5.12
CA GLY A 53 3.06 -7.01 -3.75
C GLY A 53 3.37 -5.61 -3.23
N ALA A 54 3.80 -5.54 -1.97
CA ALA A 54 4.07 -4.26 -1.29
C ALA A 54 5.08 -3.39 -2.06
N HIS A 55 4.88 -2.08 -2.02
CA HIS A 55 5.84 -1.09 -2.51
C HIS A 55 6.03 0.06 -1.52
N ASN A 56 5.25 1.14 -1.65
CA ASN A 56 5.32 2.30 -0.76
C ASN A 56 4.10 2.38 0.16
N ILE A 57 4.20 3.26 1.14
CA ILE A 57 3.14 3.60 2.08
C ILE A 57 3.09 5.10 2.30
N HIS A 58 1.94 5.60 2.75
CA HIS A 58 1.87 6.95 3.31
C HIS A 58 2.64 6.99 4.65
N GLU A 59 3.70 7.79 4.71
CA GLU A 59 4.71 7.76 5.80
C GLU A 59 4.32 8.54 7.08
N ASN A 60 3.09 9.08 7.17
CA ASN A 60 2.69 9.97 8.28
C ASN A 60 3.68 11.12 8.51
N ARG A 61 4.07 11.84 7.44
CA ARG A 61 5.09 12.89 7.53
C ARG A 61 4.69 14.01 8.50
N PRO A 62 5.65 14.61 9.22
CA PRO A 62 5.35 15.75 10.09
C PRO A 62 4.95 16.95 9.23
N GLY A 63 3.92 17.68 9.68
CA GLY A 63 3.49 18.93 9.05
C GLY A 63 1.97 19.06 9.01
N PRO A 64 1.45 20.25 8.64
CA PRO A 64 0.03 20.51 8.60
C PRO A 64 -0.66 19.95 7.34
N LEU A 65 0.10 19.52 6.33
CA LEU A 65 -0.42 19.07 5.02
C LEU A 65 -0.38 17.55 4.82
N SER A 66 -0.29 16.80 5.91
CA SER A 66 -0.18 15.34 5.87
C SER A 66 -1.12 14.74 6.89
N LEU A 67 -1.95 13.80 6.45
CA LEU A 67 -2.70 12.97 7.37
C LEU A 67 -1.71 12.24 8.29
N ARG A 68 -2.00 12.22 9.58
CA ARG A 68 -1.32 11.35 10.53
C ARG A 68 -2.37 10.46 11.16
N SER A 69 -2.34 9.18 10.80
CA SER A 69 -3.25 8.19 11.34
C SER A 69 -2.50 7.14 12.15
N ASP A 70 -3.01 6.84 13.35
CA ASP A 70 -2.49 5.76 14.20
C ASP A 70 -3.10 4.40 13.83
N THR A 71 -4.20 4.39 13.06
CA THR A 71 -4.98 3.17 12.78
C THR A 71 -5.14 2.87 11.30
N LEU A 72 -5.07 3.85 10.40
CA LEU A 72 -5.17 3.62 8.96
C LEU A 72 -3.79 3.62 8.29
N VAL A 73 -3.51 2.57 7.53
CA VAL A 73 -2.31 2.45 6.70
C VAL A 73 -2.71 2.47 5.23
N TYR A 74 -2.11 3.37 4.46
CA TYR A 74 -2.30 3.50 3.02
C TYR A 74 -1.07 2.93 2.32
N ALA A 75 -1.25 1.96 1.44
CA ALA A 75 -0.13 1.22 0.85
C ALA A 75 -0.35 0.89 -0.62
N THR A 76 0.70 1.04 -1.43
CA THR A 76 0.67 0.77 -2.87
C THR A 76 1.14 -0.66 -3.17
N PHE A 77 0.42 -1.33 -4.06
CA PHE A 77 0.61 -2.74 -4.43
C PHE A 77 0.81 -2.94 -5.95
N PHE A 78 1.39 -1.96 -6.65
CA PHE A 78 1.58 -1.99 -8.12
C PHE A 78 0.31 -2.32 -8.89
N ASN A 79 0.23 -3.49 -9.54
CA ASN A 79 -0.95 -3.92 -10.29
C ASN A 79 -2.15 -4.21 -9.37
N GLY A 80 -1.89 -4.36 -8.07
CA GLY A 80 -2.85 -4.48 -6.99
C GLY A 80 -3.42 -3.15 -6.48
N GLY A 81 -3.02 -2.02 -7.08
CA GLY A 81 -3.63 -0.71 -6.79
C GLY A 81 -3.14 -0.04 -5.49
N ILE A 82 -3.91 0.96 -5.05
CA ILE A 82 -3.82 1.52 -3.70
C ILE A 82 -4.75 0.73 -2.79
N ARG A 83 -4.30 0.46 -1.57
CA ARG A 83 -5.03 -0.28 -0.54
C ARG A 83 -4.99 0.48 0.78
N VAL A 84 -6.07 0.40 1.54
CA VAL A 84 -6.21 1.01 2.86
C VAL A 84 -6.54 -0.07 3.87
N PHE A 85 -5.79 -0.08 4.97
CA PHE A 85 -5.90 -1.10 6.00
C PHE A 85 -6.20 -0.45 7.35
N ASP A 86 -7.13 -1.03 8.09
CA ASP A 86 -7.34 -0.74 9.51
C ASP A 86 -6.42 -1.62 10.36
N THR A 87 -5.66 -0.98 11.23
CA THR A 87 -4.66 -1.55 12.14
C THR A 87 -5.00 -1.28 13.61
N THR A 88 -6.24 -0.88 13.91
CA THR A 88 -6.75 -0.71 15.28
C THR A 88 -6.48 -1.95 16.13
N ASN A 89 -6.67 -3.15 15.55
CA ASN A 89 -6.11 -4.39 16.06
C ASN A 89 -4.87 -4.78 15.25
N PRO A 90 -3.65 -4.44 15.70
CA PRO A 90 -2.45 -4.70 14.91
C PRO A 90 -2.08 -6.20 14.84
N PHE A 91 -2.76 -7.08 15.59
CA PHE A 91 -2.58 -8.54 15.47
C PHE A 91 -3.51 -9.17 14.43
N GLN A 92 -4.52 -8.44 13.97
CA GLN A 92 -5.46 -8.86 12.94
C GLN A 92 -5.87 -7.63 12.10
N PRO A 93 -4.94 -7.08 11.31
CA PRO A 93 -5.26 -5.94 10.44
C PRO A 93 -6.22 -6.36 9.33
N GLU A 94 -7.10 -5.43 8.91
CA GLU A 94 -8.14 -5.68 7.92
C GLU A 94 -8.01 -4.69 6.76
N GLU A 95 -8.21 -5.16 5.52
CA GLU A 95 -8.35 -4.25 4.38
C GLU A 95 -9.75 -3.65 4.40
N VAL A 96 -9.83 -2.31 4.37
CA VAL A 96 -11.10 -1.57 4.46
C VAL A 96 -11.44 -0.83 3.17
N ALA A 97 -10.47 -0.60 2.28
CA ALA A 97 -10.71 -0.03 0.96
C ALA A 97 -9.59 -0.38 -0.02
N TYR A 98 -9.91 -0.35 -1.31
CA TYR A 98 -8.93 -0.42 -2.39
C TYR A 98 -9.41 0.37 -3.61
N TYR A 99 -8.46 0.76 -4.45
CA TYR A 99 -8.74 1.26 -5.79
C TYR A 99 -7.69 0.73 -6.77
N ILE A 100 -8.15 0.08 -7.83
CA ILE A 100 -7.33 -0.45 -8.91
C ILE A 100 -7.79 0.24 -10.19
N PRO A 101 -6.99 1.13 -10.79
CA PRO A 101 -7.38 1.77 -12.04
C PRO A 101 -7.41 0.74 -13.18
N GLN A 102 -8.08 1.10 -14.28
CA GLN A 102 -7.86 0.40 -15.54
C GLN A 102 -6.42 0.61 -16.01
N VAL A 103 -5.86 -0.37 -16.71
CA VAL A 103 -4.54 -0.23 -17.32
C VAL A 103 -4.57 0.97 -18.27
N PRO A 104 -3.73 2.01 -18.05
CA PRO A 104 -3.72 3.21 -18.89
C PRO A 104 -3.46 2.87 -20.35
N GLU A 105 -4.01 3.67 -21.26
CA GLU A 105 -3.77 3.49 -22.69
C GLU A 105 -2.26 3.55 -23.00
N GLY A 106 -1.75 2.56 -23.74
CA GLY A 106 -0.34 2.46 -24.08
C GLY A 106 0.57 1.90 -22.97
N ALA A 107 0.08 1.74 -21.74
CA ALA A 107 0.84 1.12 -20.65
C ALA A 107 0.85 -0.41 -20.76
N GLN A 108 1.95 -1.03 -20.30
CA GLN A 108 2.06 -2.49 -20.23
C GLN A 108 1.30 -3.08 -19.04
N ALA A 109 1.09 -2.30 -17.98
CA ALA A 109 0.48 -2.71 -16.73
C ALA A 109 0.03 -1.48 -15.92
N ASN A 110 -0.67 -1.73 -14.81
CA ASN A 110 -0.78 -0.78 -13.72
C ASN A 110 0.55 -0.73 -12.93
N GLY A 111 0.99 0.47 -12.60
CA GLY A 111 2.22 0.76 -11.88
C GLY A 111 2.00 1.69 -10.71
N ILE A 112 0.95 1.48 -9.91
CA ILE A 112 0.68 2.27 -8.71
C ILE A 112 1.88 2.22 -7.78
N ASN A 113 2.54 3.37 -7.63
CA ASN A 113 3.88 3.46 -7.11
C ASN A 113 3.88 4.17 -5.77
N ASP A 114 3.24 5.32 -5.64
CA ASP A 114 3.31 6.10 -4.40
C ASP A 114 1.96 6.69 -4.00
N VAL A 115 1.85 7.05 -2.72
CA VAL A 115 0.67 7.72 -2.17
C VAL A 115 1.07 8.77 -1.14
N HIS A 116 0.50 9.95 -1.27
CA HIS A 116 0.45 10.96 -0.20
C HIS A 116 -1.01 11.14 0.21
N VAL A 117 -1.28 11.23 1.51
CA VAL A 117 -2.61 11.57 2.04
C VAL A 117 -2.52 12.90 2.76
N ASP A 118 -3.33 13.87 2.34
CA ASP A 118 -3.37 15.20 2.95
C ASP A 118 -4.23 15.23 4.22
N GLU A 119 -4.20 16.35 4.92
CA GLU A 119 -4.91 16.56 6.17
C GLU A 119 -6.43 16.46 6.07
N ASN A 120 -6.99 16.52 4.86
CA ASN A 120 -8.42 16.37 4.60
C ASN A 120 -8.79 14.91 4.25
N GLY A 121 -7.82 13.98 4.28
CA GLY A 121 -8.02 12.59 3.91
C GLY A 121 -8.02 12.34 2.40
N ILE A 122 -7.60 13.32 1.59
CA ILE A 122 -7.51 13.16 0.14
C ILE A 122 -6.20 12.43 -0.20
N MET A 123 -6.34 11.34 -0.94
CA MET A 123 -5.24 10.51 -1.41
C MET A 123 -4.77 10.97 -2.79
N TYR A 124 -3.47 11.24 -2.92
CA TYR A 124 -2.76 11.57 -4.15
C TYR A 124 -1.92 10.36 -4.54
N VAL A 125 -2.46 9.53 -5.44
CA VAL A 125 -1.89 8.23 -5.81
C VAL A 125 -1.27 8.32 -7.19
N VAL A 126 0.00 7.96 -7.32
CA VAL A 126 0.73 8.07 -8.60
C VAL A 126 0.97 6.70 -9.25
N ASP A 127 0.75 6.64 -10.55
CA ASP A 127 1.18 5.55 -11.42
C ASP A 127 2.49 5.94 -12.10
N ARG A 128 3.52 5.12 -11.94
CA ARG A 128 4.86 5.41 -12.48
C ARG A 128 5.04 5.11 -13.97
N LEU A 129 4.03 4.51 -14.61
CA LEU A 129 4.08 4.12 -16.01
C LEU A 129 3.40 5.22 -16.84
N GLN A 130 2.09 5.14 -17.05
CA GLN A 130 1.36 6.13 -17.87
C GLN A 130 0.04 6.59 -17.23
N GLY A 131 -0.29 6.16 -16.01
CA GLY A 131 -1.56 6.50 -15.36
C GLY A 131 -1.61 7.91 -14.76
N GLY A 132 -0.45 8.55 -14.54
CA GLY A 132 -0.39 9.89 -13.98
C GLY A 132 -0.75 9.93 -12.49
N LEU A 133 -1.64 10.85 -12.11
CA LEU A 133 -2.08 11.09 -10.74
C LEU A 133 -3.58 10.83 -10.60
N TYR A 134 -3.95 9.99 -9.64
CA TYR A 134 -5.33 9.77 -9.20
C TYR A 134 -5.57 10.51 -7.88
N ILE A 135 -6.68 11.23 -7.80
CA ILE A 135 -7.12 11.92 -6.59
C ILE A 135 -8.36 11.18 -6.08
N LEU A 136 -8.26 10.63 -4.88
CA LEU A 136 -9.26 9.73 -4.31
C LEU A 136 -9.60 10.17 -2.88
N GLU A 137 -10.78 9.83 -2.41
CA GLU A 137 -11.19 9.98 -1.00
C GLU A 137 -11.88 8.71 -0.54
N LEU A 138 -11.88 8.45 0.77
CA LEU A 138 -12.70 7.38 1.34
C LEU A 138 -14.16 7.84 1.36
N ASN A 139 -15.08 6.94 1.00
CA ASN A 139 -16.50 7.21 1.17
C ASN A 139 -16.83 7.39 2.67
N PRO A 140 -17.75 8.31 3.01
CA PRO A 140 -18.20 8.52 4.38
C PRO A 140 -19.00 7.35 4.96
#